data_AF-A0A920HU91-F1
#
_entry.id   AF-A0A920HU91-F1
#
_cell.length_a   1.000
_cell.length_b   1.000
_cell.length_c   1.000
_cell.angle_alpha   90.00
_cell.angle_beta   90.00
_cell.angle_gamma   90.00
#
_symmetry.space_group_name_H-M   'P 1'
#
loop_
_entity.id
_entity.type
_entity.pdbx_description
1 polymer ?
#
loop_
_entity_poly.entity_id
_entity_poly.type
_entity_poly.pdbx_seq_one_letter_code
_entity_poly.pdbx_strand_id
1 'polypeptide(L)'
;MDGCYLILLFVKSSIYKQFGLYNTSLHMAADYDMIIRLLYKFNISANYIPMILVKMRTGGASNASIFDRLIANKQDGLAWTKNQLNKPYFIRIKSHYKNNAIFQKPKI
;
A
#
# COMPACT_ATOMS: atom_id res chain seq x y z
N MET A 1 -4.60 2.48 -24.16
CA MET A 1 -4.45 3.41 -23.01
C MET A 1 -5.14 2.78 -21.83
N ASP A 2 -4.42 1.90 -21.12
CA ASP A 2 -5.01 1.07 -20.08
C ASP A 2 -4.91 1.80 -18.73
N GLY A 3 -6.04 2.22 -18.19
CA GLY A 3 -6.11 2.83 -16.86
C GLY A 3 -5.54 1.87 -15.81
N CYS A 4 -4.73 2.41 -14.89
CA CYS A 4 -4.21 1.65 -13.76
C CYS A 4 -5.33 1.47 -12.72
N TYR A 5 -5.58 0.24 -12.32
CA TYR A 5 -6.51 -0.10 -11.23
C TYR A 5 -5.70 -0.21 -9.95
N LEU A 6 -6.07 0.57 -8.93
CA LEU A 6 -5.40 0.56 -7.63
C LEU A 6 -6.23 -0.22 -6.62
N ILE A 7 -5.55 -0.85 -5.67
CA ILE A 7 -6.18 -1.47 -4.51
C ILE A 7 -6.55 -0.35 -3.54
N LEU A 8 -7.80 -0.37 -3.07
CA LEU A 8 -8.32 0.57 -2.09
C LEU A 8 -8.55 -0.16 -0.76
N LEU A 9 -8.15 0.48 0.34
CA LEU A 9 -8.40 -0.01 1.70
C LEU A 9 -9.41 0.91 2.38
N PHE A 10 -10.50 0.32 2.88
CA PHE A 10 -11.45 1.01 3.76
C PHE A 10 -11.30 0.49 5.18
N VAL A 11 -11.22 1.41 6.14
CA VAL A 11 -11.05 1.08 7.56
C VAL A 11 -12.17 1.75 8.36
N LYS A 12 -12.77 1.02 9.31
CA LYS A 12 -13.81 1.54 10.19
C LYS A 12 -13.26 2.63 11.11
N SER A 13 -14.08 3.65 11.42
CA SER A 13 -13.71 4.74 12.35
C SER A 13 -13.21 4.24 13.72
N SER A 14 -13.82 3.16 14.24
CA SER A 14 -13.42 2.56 15.52
C SER A 14 -11.97 2.06 15.52
N ILE A 15 -11.47 1.56 14.38
CA ILE A 15 -10.11 1.05 14.24
C ILE A 15 -9.10 2.21 14.32
N TYR A 16 -9.40 3.35 13.70
CA TYR A 16 -8.56 4.55 13.82
C TYR A 16 -8.48 5.05 15.28
N LYS A 17 -9.59 5.00 16.01
CA LYS A 17 -9.62 5.38 17.43
C LYS A 17 -8.81 4.42 18.30
N GLN A 18 -8.79 3.13 17.95
CA GLN A 18 -8.12 2.08 18.73
C GLN A 18 -6.61 1.98 18.43
N PHE A 19 -6.20 2.11 17.17
CA PHE A 19 -4.83 1.85 16.72
C PHE A 19 -4.09 3.09 16.22
N GLY A 20 -4.75 4.26 16.29
CA GLY A 20 -4.19 5.55 15.95
C GLY A 20 -4.38 5.94 14.48
N LEU A 21 -4.04 7.21 14.20
CA LEU A 21 -4.13 7.83 12.87
C LEU A 21 -2.86 7.59 12.04
N TYR A 22 -2.88 8.06 10.79
CA TYR A 22 -1.75 8.00 9.87
C TYR A 22 -0.52 8.73 10.42
N ASN A 23 0.66 8.16 10.16
CA ASN A 23 1.92 8.76 10.56
C ASN A 23 2.36 9.81 9.52
N THR A 24 2.04 11.08 9.78
CA THR A 24 2.37 12.19 8.88
C THR A 24 3.87 12.43 8.70
N SER A 25 4.72 11.88 9.58
CA SER A 25 6.17 11.90 9.39
C SER A 25 6.65 10.98 8.26
N LEU A 26 5.82 10.03 7.83
CA LEU A 26 6.11 9.09 6.73
C LEU A 26 5.43 9.60 5.45
N HIS A 27 5.97 10.66 4.86
CA HIS A 27 5.35 11.42 3.77
C HIS A 27 4.80 10.57 2.61
N MET A 28 5.62 9.67 2.06
CA MET A 28 5.28 8.79 0.93
C MET A 28 4.80 7.40 1.36
N ALA A 29 5.02 7.04 2.62
CA ALA A 29 4.79 5.69 3.15
C ALA A 29 3.71 5.65 4.24
N ALA A 30 2.94 6.72 4.46
CA ALA A 30 1.90 6.79 5.48
C ALA A 30 0.83 5.71 5.29
N ASP A 31 0.40 5.48 4.05
CA ASP A 31 -0.58 4.43 3.72
C ASP A 31 0.00 3.04 3.95
N TYR A 32 1.27 2.83 3.56
CA TYR A 32 1.98 1.57 3.75
C TYR A 32 2.19 1.23 5.23
N ASP A 33 2.58 2.23 6.03
CA ASP A 33 2.68 2.13 7.49
C ASP A 33 1.36 1.69 8.10
N MET A 34 0.25 2.29 7.68
CA MET A 34 -1.07 1.93 8.17
C MET A 34 -1.44 0.48 7.82
N ILE A 35 -1.19 0.07 6.58
CA ILE A 35 -1.48 -1.30 6.11
C ILE A 35 -0.70 -2.32 6.94
N ILE A 36 0.62 -2.15 7.10
CA ILE A 36 1.44 -3.07 7.89
C ILE A 36 0.98 -3.08 9.35
N ARG A 37 0.78 -1.90 9.94
CA ARG A 37 0.41 -1.79 11.34
C ARG A 37 -0.90 -2.51 11.64
N LEU A 38 -1.93 -2.29 10.82
CA LEU A 38 -3.24 -2.89 11.03
C LEU A 38 -3.26 -4.39 10.69
N LEU A 39 -2.74 -4.77 9.51
CA LEU A 39 -2.88 -6.14 9.02
C LEU A 39 -1.79 -7.08 9.52
N TYR A 40 -0.55 -6.60 9.64
CA TYR A 40 0.58 -7.45 10.00
C TYR A 40 0.87 -7.42 11.50
N LYS A 41 0.92 -6.22 12.11
CA LYS A 41 1.22 -6.08 13.55
C LYS A 41 0.01 -6.42 14.42
N PHE A 42 -1.16 -5.87 14.11
CA PHE A 42 -2.37 -6.09 14.90
C PHE A 42 -3.27 -7.22 14.40
N ASN A 43 -2.96 -7.83 13.25
CA ASN A 43 -3.70 -8.96 12.67
C ASN A 43 -5.22 -8.70 12.57
N ILE A 44 -5.60 -7.48 12.17
CA ILE A 44 -6.99 -7.10 12.02
C ILE A 44 -7.60 -7.87 10.84
N SER A 45 -8.82 -8.37 11.04
CA SER A 45 -9.58 -9.04 9.98
C SER A 45 -9.90 -8.07 8.84
N ALA A 46 -9.58 -8.49 7.62
CA ALA A 46 -9.87 -7.75 6.40
C ALA A 46 -10.50 -8.68 5.36
N ASN A 47 -11.49 -8.16 4.63
CA ASN A 47 -12.15 -8.88 3.55
C ASN A 47 -11.79 -8.21 2.22
N TYR A 48 -11.36 -9.03 1.25
CA TYR A 48 -11.10 -8.57 -0.10
C TYR A 48 -12.40 -8.52 -0.90
N ILE A 49 -12.65 -7.39 -1.56
CA ILE A 49 -13.78 -7.25 -2.49
C ILE A 49 -13.22 -7.38 -3.90
N PRO A 50 -13.57 -8.44 -4.66
CA PRO A 50 -13.03 -8.69 -5.99
C PRO A 50 -13.71 -7.81 -7.06
N MET A 51 -13.85 -6.51 -6.80
CA MET A 51 -14.41 -5.54 -7.74
C MET A 51 -13.54 -4.29 -7.89
N ILE A 52 -13.61 -3.68 -9.06
CA ILE A 52 -12.94 -2.41 -9.32
C ILE A 52 -13.79 -1.29 -8.73
N LEU A 53 -13.36 -0.75 -7.60
CA LEU A 53 -14.06 0.35 -6.91
C LEU A 53 -13.63 1.72 -7.43
N VAL A 54 -12.35 1.87 -7.80
CA VAL A 54 -11.78 3.14 -8.24
C VAL A 54 -10.91 2.93 -9.48
N LYS A 55 -11.10 3.78 -10.48
CA LYS A 55 -10.24 3.89 -11.66
C LYS A 55 -9.41 5.16 -11.56
N MET A 56 -8.08 5.01 -11.55
CA MET A 56 -7.20 6.17 -11.49
C MET A 56 -7.07 6.85 -12.84
N ARG A 57 -7.03 8.19 -12.81
CA ARG A 57 -6.67 9.00 -13.98
C ARG A 57 -5.16 8.90 -14.18
N THR A 58 -4.73 8.71 -15.42
CA THR A 58 -3.31 8.73 -15.79
C THR A 58 -2.75 10.15 -15.61
N GLY A 59 -1.54 10.27 -15.03
CA GLY A 59 -0.87 11.57 -14.81
C GLY A 59 -0.49 11.90 -13.35
N GLY A 60 -0.56 10.93 -12.42
CA GLY A 60 -0.15 11.16 -11.03
C GLY A 60 1.36 11.42 -10.87
N ALA A 61 1.72 12.28 -9.90
CA ALA A 61 3.09 12.70 -9.59
C ALA A 61 4.08 11.57 -9.27
N SER A 62 3.59 10.35 -9.02
CA SER A 62 4.37 9.17 -8.60
C SER A 62 5.19 8.49 -9.71
N ASN A 63 5.07 8.95 -10.96
CA ASN A 63 5.85 8.46 -12.11
C ASN A 63 7.07 9.34 -12.46
N ALA A 64 7.40 10.34 -11.63
CA ALA A 64 8.29 11.42 -12.05
C ALA A 64 9.79 11.05 -12.09
N SER A 65 10.31 10.21 -11.19
CA SER A 65 11.74 9.88 -11.21
C SER A 65 12.14 8.58 -10.47
N ILE A 66 13.29 8.01 -10.87
CA ILE A 66 13.95 6.89 -10.14
C ILE A 66 14.33 7.32 -8.71
N PHE A 67 14.62 8.60 -8.50
CA PHE A 67 15.00 9.14 -7.20
C PHE A 67 13.84 9.11 -6.20
N ASP A 68 12.64 9.50 -6.62
CA ASP A 68 11.42 9.42 -5.80
C ASP A 68 11.14 7.98 -5.38
N ARG A 69 11.38 7.01 -6.27
CA ARG A 69 11.28 5.59 -5.96
C ARG A 69 12.27 5.15 -4.88
N LEU A 70 13.49 5.67 -4.86
CA LEU A 70 14.48 5.38 -3.81
C LEU A 70 14.10 6.00 -2.47
N ILE A 71 13.53 7.20 -2.48
CA ILE A 71 13.04 7.86 -1.26
C ILE A 71 11.86 7.10 -0.67
N ALA A 72 10.84 6.79 -1.47
CA ALA A 72 9.65 6.04 -1.03
C ALA A 72 10.06 4.74 -0.35
N ASN A 73 10.94 4.01 -1.02
CA ASN A 73 11.58 2.81 -0.54
C ASN A 73 12.29 2.95 0.82
N LYS A 74 13.02 4.06 1.04
CA LYS A 74 13.65 4.34 2.34
C LYS A 74 12.58 4.53 3.41
N GLN A 75 11.50 5.25 3.09
CA GLN A 75 10.39 5.50 4.00
C GLN A 75 9.60 4.22 4.33
N ASP A 76 9.42 3.30 3.38
CA ASP A 76 8.85 1.99 3.65
C ASP A 76 9.68 1.25 4.70
N GLY A 77 11.01 1.26 4.56
CA GLY A 77 11.92 0.70 5.55
C GLY A 77 11.81 1.38 6.93
N LEU A 78 11.52 2.68 6.98
CA LEU A 78 11.26 3.39 8.23
C LEU A 78 9.93 2.96 8.86
N ALA A 79 8.89 2.68 8.06
CA ALA A 79 7.62 2.16 8.56
C ALA A 79 7.80 0.83 9.30
N TRP A 80 8.61 -0.10 8.77
CA TRP A 80 8.95 -1.35 9.45
C TRP A 80 9.63 -1.10 10.80
N THR A 81 10.66 -0.25 10.82
CA THR A 81 11.37 0.08 12.08
C THR A 81 10.45 0.74 13.10
N LYS A 82 9.62 1.71 12.69
CA LYS A 82 8.67 2.40 13.58
C LYS A 82 7.63 1.44 14.17
N ASN A 83 7.23 0.42 13.40
CA ASN A 83 6.32 -0.59 13.90
C ASN A 83 6.99 -1.69 14.73
N GLN A 84 8.31 -1.63 14.92
CA GLN A 84 9.13 -2.65 15.61
C GLN A 84 9.07 -4.01 14.92
N LEU A 85 9.08 -4.00 13.59
CA LEU A 85 9.00 -5.20 12.75
C LEU A 85 10.31 -5.42 12.01
N ASN A 86 10.65 -6.69 11.79
CA ASN A 86 11.82 -7.08 11.03
C ASN A 86 11.63 -6.78 9.56
N LYS A 87 12.56 -6.02 8.97
CA LYS A 87 12.54 -5.66 7.55
C LYS A 87 12.80 -6.92 6.73
N PRO A 88 11.92 -7.27 5.79
CA PRO A 88 12.15 -8.42 4.93
C PRO A 88 13.18 -8.05 3.85
N TYR A 89 14.26 -8.83 3.78
CA TYR A 89 15.45 -8.51 2.96
C TYR A 89 15.20 -8.50 1.45
N PHE A 90 14.22 -9.28 0.94
CA PHE A 90 14.09 -9.57 -0.50
C PHE A 90 12.78 -9.12 -1.19
N ILE A 91 11.88 -8.40 -0.50
CA ILE A 91 10.58 -8.02 -1.11
C ILE A 91 10.75 -7.00 -2.25
N ARG A 92 11.81 -6.19 -2.22
CA ARG A 92 11.98 -5.00 -3.06
C ARG A 92 12.53 -5.23 -4.47
N ILE A 93 12.82 -6.47 -4.87
CA ILE A 93 13.37 -6.79 -6.21
C ILE A 93 12.26 -7.11 -7.23
N LYS A 94 11.05 -7.49 -6.80
CA LYS A 94 9.93 -7.77 -7.73
C LYS A 94 9.07 -6.53 -7.99
N SER A 95 9.61 -5.58 -8.75
CA SER A 95 8.80 -4.76 -9.64
C SER A 95 8.79 -5.46 -11.00
N HIS A 96 7.66 -5.50 -11.72
CA HIS A 96 7.46 -5.97 -13.11
C HIS A 96 6.72 -7.30 -13.39
N TYR A 97 6.31 -8.11 -12.41
CA TYR A 97 5.38 -9.22 -12.73
C TYR A 97 3.93 -8.73 -12.72
N LYS A 98 3.48 -8.20 -13.87
CA LYS A 98 2.06 -8.08 -14.21
C LYS A 98 1.50 -9.48 -14.40
N ASN A 99 1.41 -10.25 -13.32
CA ASN A 99 0.71 -11.53 -13.33
C ASN A 99 -0.78 -11.19 -13.38
N ASN A 100 -1.35 -11.27 -14.59
CA ASN A 100 -2.79 -11.12 -14.84
C ASN A 100 -3.67 -12.07 -14.01
N ALA A 101 -3.07 -13.01 -13.28
CA ALA A 101 -3.73 -14.03 -12.48
C ALA A 101 -4.20 -13.58 -11.09
N ILE A 102 -3.57 -12.58 -10.44
CA ILE A 102 -3.98 -12.11 -9.10
C ILE A 102 -5.16 -11.12 -9.19
N PHE A 103 -5.30 -10.47 -10.34
CA PHE A 103 -6.30 -9.43 -10.62
C PHE A 103 -7.10 -9.80 -11.87
N GLN A 104 -7.68 -11.00 -11.90
CA GLN A 104 -8.68 -11.29 -12.92
C GLN A 104 -9.76 -10.21 -12.78
N LYS A 105 -9.97 -9.42 -13.85
CA LYS A 105 -11.06 -8.46 -13.88
C LYS A 105 -12.33 -9.25 -13.57
N PRO A 106 -13.18 -8.82 -12.61
CA PRO A 106 -14.49 -9.44 -12.49
C PRO A 106 -15.14 -9.43 -13.87
N LYS A 107 -15.59 -10.59 -14.35
CA LYS A 107 -16.43 -10.66 -15.53
C LYS A 107 -17.70 -9.88 -15.17
N ILE A 108 -17.89 -8.74 -15.83
CA ILE A 108 -19.17 -8.02 -15.83
C ILE A 108 -20.15 -8.88 -16.62
#